data_AF-A0A1Y5RXK8-F1
#
_entry.id   AF-A0A1Y5RXK8-F1
#
_cell.length_a   1.000
_cell.length_b   1.000
_cell.length_c   1.000
_cell.angle_alpha   90.00
_cell.angle_beta   90.00
_cell.angle_gamma   90.00
#
_symmetry.space_group_name_H-M   'P 1'
#
loop_
_entity.id
_entity.type
_entity.pdbx_description
1 polymer ?
#
loop_
_entity_poly.entity_id
_entity_poly.type
_entity_poly.pdbx_seq_one_letter_code
_entity_poly.pdbx_strand_id
1 'polypeptide(L)'
;MEVLLETIVALGVMLSSALEQWVLGLFFAVIAVDAVLGTHRRSFLVFAGFQVVFLIAGYYWTLSTFEQQDVAGPWAWAQVVGIWAIAVIVAHAWFAWQYVRRRAA
;
A
#
# COMPACT_ATOMS: atom_id res chain seq x y z
N MET A 1 -5.08 20.71 25.43
CA MET A 1 -5.76 20.09 24.28
C MET A 1 -5.04 20.42 22.98
N GLU A 2 -4.58 21.67 22.80
CA GLU A 2 -3.78 22.11 21.65
C GLU A 2 -2.48 21.31 21.47
N VAL A 3 -1.67 21.13 22.53
CA VAL A 3 -0.42 20.34 22.49
C VAL A 3 -0.62 18.89 22.01
N LEU A 4 -1.75 18.26 22.38
CA LEU A 4 -2.07 16.90 21.96
C LEU A 4 -2.39 16.85 20.45
N LEU A 5 -3.17 17.81 19.96
CA LEU A 5 -3.53 17.91 18.55
C LEU A 5 -2.29 18.19 17.68
N GLU A 6 -1.43 19.12 18.11
CA GLU A 6 -0.16 19.41 17.44
C GLU A 6 0.75 18.19 17.36
N THR A 7 0.84 17.42 18.45
CA THR A 7 1.63 16.18 18.49
C THR A 7 1.08 15.13 17.53
N ILE A 8 -0.24 14.94 17.48
CA ILE A 8 -0.89 13.99 16.56
C ILE A 8 -0.64 14.38 15.10
N VAL A 9 -0.79 15.67 14.76
CA VAL A 9 -0.54 16.15 13.40
C VAL A 9 0.93 15.96 13.00
N ALA A 10 1.87 16.27 13.91
CA ALA A 10 3.30 16.08 13.66
C ALA A 10 3.66 14.62 13.39
N LEU A 11 3.09 13.68 14.15
CA LEU A 11 3.28 12.24 13.93
C LEU A 11 2.74 11.80 12.56
N GLY A 12 1.56 12.29 12.16
CA GLY A 12 0.98 12.01 10.85
C GLY A 12 1.89 12.48 9.71
N VAL A 13 2.40 13.71 9.79
CA VAL A 13 3.34 14.26 8.80
C VAL A 13 4.63 13.43 8.73
N MET A 14 5.25 13.11 9.88
CA MET A 14 6.45 12.28 9.91
C MET A 14 6.23 10.91 9.26
N LEU A 15 5.09 10.26 9.57
CA LEU A 15 4.74 8.97 9.01
C LEU A 15 4.52 9.07 7.50
N SER A 16 3.79 10.08 7.03
CA SER A 16 3.55 10.30 5.60
C SER A 16 4.85 10.54 4.83
N SER A 17 5.76 11.39 5.34
CA SER A 17 7.06 11.61 4.70
C SER A 17 7.94 10.37 4.67
N ALA A 18 7.94 9.56 5.74
CA ALA A 18 8.65 8.29 5.74
C ALA A 18 8.07 7.35 4.67
N LEU A 19 6.75 7.25 4.57
CA LEU A 19 6.11 6.39 3.58
C LEU A 19 6.36 6.85 2.15
N GLU A 20 6.33 8.16 1.85
CA GLU A 20 6.69 8.68 0.52
C GLU A 20 8.09 8.26 0.07
N GLN A 21 9.07 8.25 0.98
CA GLN A 21 10.43 7.84 0.65
C GLN A 21 10.56 6.33 0.39
N TRP A 22 9.80 5.51 1.12
CA TRP A 22 9.97 4.05 1.11
C TRP A 22 8.92 3.29 0.29
N VAL A 23 7.83 3.92 -0.15
CA VAL A 23 6.74 3.25 -0.87
C VAL A 23 7.20 2.57 -2.15
N LEU A 24 8.13 3.19 -2.90
CA LEU A 24 8.69 2.58 -4.10
C LEU A 24 9.51 1.33 -3.76
N GLY A 25 10.29 1.38 -2.67
CA GLY A 25 11.03 0.22 -2.17
C GLY A 25 10.10 -0.92 -1.75
N LEU A 26 9.01 -0.61 -1.05
CA LEU A 26 7.96 -1.57 -0.69
C LEU A 26 7.31 -2.17 -1.93
N PHE A 27 7.03 -1.37 -2.95
CA PHE A 27 6.45 -1.81 -4.20
C PHE A 27 7.38 -2.78 -4.96
N PHE A 28 8.69 -2.48 -5.04
CA PHE A 28 9.66 -3.39 -5.64
C PHE A 28 9.79 -4.70 -4.85
N ALA A 29 9.74 -4.64 -3.51
CA ALA A 29 9.76 -5.84 -2.68
C ALA A 29 8.55 -6.73 -2.97
N VAL A 30 7.36 -6.14 -3.13
CA VAL A 30 6.13 -6.86 -3.50
C VAL A 30 6.27 -7.54 -4.86
N ILE A 31 6.74 -6.82 -5.88
CA ILE A 31 7.00 -7.40 -7.21
C ILE A 31 7.98 -8.57 -7.14
N ALA A 32 9.04 -8.44 -6.34
CA ALA A 32 10.02 -9.51 -6.18
C ALA A 32 9.41 -10.76 -5.56
N VAL A 33 8.54 -10.62 -4.55
CA VAL A 33 7.81 -11.74 -3.94
C VAL A 33 6.85 -12.38 -4.96
N ASP A 34 6.10 -11.59 -5.72
CA ASP A 34 5.20 -12.09 -6.76
C ASP A 34 5.94 -12.91 -7.83
N ALA A 35 7.17 -12.50 -8.19
CA ALA A 35 8.04 -13.23 -9.10
C ALA A 35 8.53 -14.55 -8.50
N VAL A 36 8.90 -14.57 -7.20
CA VAL A 36 9.34 -15.79 -6.49
C VAL A 36 8.22 -16.81 -6.36
N LEU A 37 6.98 -16.38 -6.08
CA LEU A 37 5.82 -17.28 -5.98
C LEU A 37 5.41 -17.91 -7.32
N GLY A 38 6.09 -17.57 -8.42
CA GLY A 38 5.85 -18.17 -9.73
C GLY A 38 4.44 -17.90 -10.25
N THR A 39 3.89 -16.72 -9.92
CA THR A 39 2.57 -16.32 -10.41
C THR A 39 2.56 -16.35 -11.94
N HIS A 40 1.50 -16.91 -12.52
CA HIS A 40 1.36 -16.99 -13.98
C HIS A 40 1.50 -15.58 -14.57
N ARG A 41 2.31 -15.41 -15.63
CA ARG A 41 2.66 -14.09 -16.22
C ARG A 41 1.47 -13.14 -16.41
N ARG A 42 0.27 -13.66 -16.70
CA ARG A 42 -0.98 -12.87 -16.80
C ARG A 42 -1.47 -12.35 -15.44
N SER A 43 -1.51 -13.20 -14.42
CA SER A 43 -1.94 -12.81 -13.07
C SER A 43 -0.98 -11.81 -12.44
N PHE A 44 0.33 -11.99 -12.65
CA PHE A 44 1.38 -11.05 -12.25
C PHE A 44 1.12 -9.64 -12.84
N LEU A 45 0.93 -9.55 -14.16
CA LEU A 45 0.71 -8.26 -14.83
C LEU A 45 -0.58 -7.57 -14.40
N VAL A 46 -1.66 -8.34 -14.22
CA VAL A 46 -2.95 -7.81 -13.73
C VAL A 46 -2.79 -7.27 -12.31
N PHE A 47 -2.15 -8.02 -11.42
CA PHE A 47 -1.97 -7.62 -10.03
C PHE A 47 -1.04 -6.42 -9.90
N ALA A 48 0.09 -6.40 -10.62
CA ALA A 48 0.98 -5.26 -10.68
C ALA A 48 0.26 -4.01 -11.22
N GLY A 49 -0.55 -4.16 -12.28
CA GLY A 49 -1.37 -3.08 -12.83
C GLY A 49 -2.36 -2.51 -11.81
N PHE A 50 -3.09 -3.37 -11.09
CA PHE A 50 -4.00 -2.95 -10.03
C PHE A 50 -3.28 -2.20 -8.90
N GLN A 51 -2.10 -2.67 -8.48
CA GLN A 51 -1.35 -1.98 -7.44
C GLN A 51 -0.89 -0.59 -7.87
N VAL A 52 -0.39 -0.43 -9.10
CA VAL A 52 0.02 0.88 -9.64
C VAL A 52 -1.18 1.83 -9.69
N VAL A 53 -2.30 1.38 -10.27
CA VAL A 53 -3.51 2.21 -10.38
C VAL A 53 -4.03 2.61 -9.00
N PHE A 54 -4.06 1.68 -8.04
CA PHE A 54 -4.51 1.95 -6.68
C PHE A 54 -3.61 2.96 -5.97
N LEU A 55 -2.28 2.81 -6.06
CA LEU A 55 -1.34 3.75 -5.44
C LEU A 55 -1.43 5.14 -6.06
N ILE A 56 -1.57 5.24 -7.39
CA ILE A 56 -1.76 6.52 -8.07
C ILE A 56 -3.07 7.18 -7.61
N ALA A 57 -4.19 6.44 -7.64
CA ALA A 57 -5.48 6.97 -7.23
C ALA A 57 -5.48 7.38 -5.75
N GLY A 58 -4.90 6.56 -4.87
CA GLY A 58 -4.77 6.87 -3.45
C GLY A 58 -3.85 8.06 -3.17
N TYR A 59 -2.80 8.26 -3.97
CA TYR A 59 -1.94 9.43 -3.88
C TYR A 59 -2.70 10.71 -4.24
N TYR A 60 -3.47 10.71 -5.35
CA TYR A 60 -4.31 11.86 -5.71
C TYR A 60 -5.39 12.15 -4.65
N TRP A 61 -6.01 11.10 -4.11
CA TRP A 61 -6.94 11.25 -3.00
C TRP A 61 -6.27 11.90 -1.79
N THR A 62 -5.10 11.41 -1.39
CA THR A 62 -4.29 11.96 -0.30
C THR A 62 -4.01 13.45 -0.49
N LEU A 63 -3.56 13.84 -1.70
CA LEU A 63 -3.32 15.25 -2.05
C LEU A 63 -4.60 16.09 -1.87
N SER A 64 -5.72 15.62 -2.40
CA SER A 64 -7.01 16.33 -2.27
C SER A 64 -7.49 16.44 -0.83
N THR A 65 -7.22 15.45 0.02
CA THR A 65 -7.57 15.49 1.46
C THR A 65 -6.69 16.49 2.20
N PHE A 66 -5.41 16.57 1.85
CA PHE A 66 -4.49 17.58 2.38
C PHE A 66 -4.91 19.00 1.99
N GLU A 67 -5.30 19.22 0.73
CA GLU A 67 -5.75 20.54 0.24
C GLU A 67 -7.03 21.04 0.94
N GLN A 68 -7.91 20.12 1.33
CA GLN A 68 -9.14 20.45 2.08
C GLN A 68 -8.88 20.81 3.54
N GLN A 69 -7.62 20.81 4.00
CA GLN A 69 -7.23 21.02 5.40
C GLN A 69 -7.98 20.12 6.39
N ASP A 70 -8.35 18.92 5.93
CA ASP A 70 -8.99 17.92 6.78
C ASP A 70 -7.98 17.44 7.84
N VAL A 71 -8.46 17.20 9.06
CA VAL A 71 -7.70 16.60 10.17
C VAL A 71 -7.16 15.22 9.77
N ALA A 72 -7.82 14.53 8.83
CA ALA A 72 -7.36 13.27 8.26
C ALA A 72 -6.18 13.42 7.29
N GLY A 73 -5.91 14.62 6.75
CA GLY A 73 -4.88 14.88 5.73
C GLY A 73 -3.51 14.29 6.08
N PRO A 74 -2.93 14.63 7.26
CA PRO A 74 -1.64 14.09 7.70
C PRO A 74 -1.54 12.55 7.72
N TRP A 75 -2.67 11.85 7.79
CA TRP A 75 -2.75 10.39 7.89
C TRP A 75 -3.23 9.72 6.61
N ALA A 76 -3.74 10.48 5.63
CA ALA A 76 -4.37 9.96 4.43
C ALA A 76 -3.42 9.05 3.64
N TRP A 77 -2.14 9.43 3.51
CA TRP A 77 -1.15 8.60 2.83
C TRP A 77 -0.91 7.28 3.56
N ALA A 78 -0.78 7.35 4.89
CA ALA A 78 -0.61 6.18 5.72
C ALA A 78 -1.80 5.21 5.63
N GLN A 79 -3.02 5.73 5.51
CA GLN A 79 -4.21 4.91 5.29
C GLN A 79 -4.17 4.21 3.94
N VAL A 80 -3.82 4.93 2.86
CA VAL A 80 -3.70 4.35 1.51
C VAL A 80 -2.68 3.22 1.49
N VAL A 81 -1.47 3.47 2.01
CA VAL A 81 -0.40 2.46 2.06
C VAL A 81 -0.78 1.30 2.97
N GLY A 82 -1.43 1.55 4.10
CA GLY A 82 -1.90 0.51 5.02
C GLY A 82 -2.93 -0.42 4.38
N ILE A 83 -3.95 0.14 3.73
CA ILE A 83 -4.97 -0.63 3.00
C ILE A 83 -4.33 -1.43 1.86
N TRP A 84 -3.44 -0.80 1.09
CA TRP A 84 -2.69 -1.46 0.04
C TRP A 84 -1.89 -2.65 0.58
N ALA A 85 -1.14 -2.47 1.66
CA ALA A 85 -0.34 -3.53 2.27
C ALA A 85 -1.19 -4.72 2.71
N ILE A 86 -2.34 -4.47 3.34
CA ILE A 86 -3.29 -5.53 3.75
C ILE A 86 -3.79 -6.31 2.52
N ALA A 87 -4.24 -5.59 1.47
CA ALA A 87 -4.72 -6.23 0.25
C ALA A 87 -3.64 -7.08 -0.41
N VAL A 88 -2.40 -6.59 -0.44
CA VAL A 88 -1.25 -7.30 -0.98
C VAL A 88 -0.93 -8.58 -0.18
N ILE A 89 -0.94 -8.51 1.15
CA ILE A 89 -0.72 -9.70 2.00
C ILE A 89 -1.79 -10.76 1.74
N VAL A 90 -3.06 -10.36 1.68
CA VAL A 90 -4.19 -11.27 1.41
C VAL A 90 -4.03 -11.93 0.03
N ALA A 91 -3.65 -11.17 -0.99
CA ALA A 91 -3.44 -11.71 -2.33
C ALA A 91 -2.28 -12.72 -2.38
N HIS A 92 -1.13 -12.40 -1.79
CA HIS A 92 0.00 -13.33 -1.72
C HIS A 92 -0.35 -14.60 -0.95
N ALA A 93 -1.05 -14.49 0.18
CA ALA A 93 -1.50 -15.65 0.96
C ALA A 93 -2.42 -16.55 0.12
N TRP A 94 -3.34 -15.94 -0.64
CA TRP A 94 -4.20 -16.66 -1.58
C TRP A 94 -3.40 -17.38 -2.68
N PHE A 95 -2.43 -16.69 -3.31
CA PHE A 95 -1.59 -17.31 -4.34
C PHE A 95 -0.74 -18.45 -3.79
N ALA A 96 -0.13 -18.28 -2.62
CA ALA A 96 0.63 -19.33 -1.94
C ALA A 96 -0.27 -20.54 -1.63
N TRP A 97 -1.48 -20.32 -1.14
CA TRP A 97 -2.46 -21.39 -0.89
C TRP A 97 -2.81 -22.16 -2.16
N GLN A 98 -3.11 -21.45 -3.25
CA GLN A 98 -3.43 -22.07 -4.54
C GLN A 98 -2.26 -22.88 -5.10
N TYR A 99 -1.03 -22.38 -4.93
CA TYR A 99 0.18 -23.09 -5.33
C TYR A 99 0.35 -24.41 -4.57
N VAL A 100 0.20 -24.40 -3.24
CA VAL A 100 0.27 -25.61 -2.41
C VAL A 100 -0.83 -26.60 -2.80
N ARG A 101 -2.08 -26.12 -2.96
CA ARG A 101 -3.22 -26.96 -3.34
C ARG A 101 -3.01 -27.68 -4.67
N ARG A 102 -2.41 -27.02 -5.67
CA ARG A 102 -2.14 -27.60 -7.00
C ARG A 102 -1.00 -28.62 -7.00
N ARG A 103 -0.13 -28.63 -5.99
CA ARG A 103 0.97 -29.62 -5.86
C ARG A 103 0.57 -30.85 -5.05
N ALA A 104 -0.49 -30.75 -4.25
CA ALA A 104 -1.00 -31.85 -3.43
C ALA A 104 -2.07 -32.70 -4.13
N ALA A 105 -2.51 -32.29 -5.34
CA ALA A 105 -3.48 -32.99 -6.20
C ALA A 105 -2.76 -33.61 -7.39
#